data_AF-A0A699TB51-F1
#
_entry.id   AF-A0A699TB51-F1
#
_cell.length_a   1.000
_cell.length_b   1.000
_cell.length_c   1.000
_cell.angle_alpha   90.00
_cell.angle_beta   90.00
_cell.angle_gamma   90.00
#
_symmetry.space_group_name_H-M   'P 1'
#
loop_
_entity.id
_entity.type
_entity.pdbx_description
1 polymer ?
#
loop_
_entity_poly.entity_id
_entity_poly.type
_entity_poly.pdbx_seq_one_letter_code
_entity_poly.pdbx_strand_id
1 'polypeptide(L)'
;YGKACHLLLELEHKAYWALKHVNFDLKTTGDHRKLQLNELNELRDPAYENSLIYKERTNKLHDDKIKNRIFNVGDQVLLFNSILKIFSGKLKSRWSGPFIISEIYPYGTAKLIHPDGCNFKVNCHRLKHYHGRDPPSLEIPDVTTFPKEN
;
A
#
# COMPACT_ATOMS: atom_id res chain seq x y z
N TYR A 1 -7.35 25.95 -83.30
CA TYR A 1 -6.42 25.34 -82.33
C TYR A 1 -6.31 26.29 -81.14
N GLY A 2 -6.46 25.79 -79.91
CA GLY A 2 -6.19 26.57 -78.69
C GLY A 2 -7.43 26.90 -77.87
N LYS A 3 -7.55 26.25 -76.70
CA LYS A 3 -8.19 26.72 -75.44
C LYS A 3 -8.59 25.60 -74.46
N ALA A 4 -8.54 24.32 -74.85
CA ALA A 4 -8.87 23.22 -73.91
C ALA A 4 -7.75 22.88 -72.91
N CYS A 5 -6.49 23.12 -73.27
CA CYS A 5 -5.33 22.72 -72.45
C CYS A 5 -5.05 23.67 -71.26
N HIS A 6 -5.63 24.87 -71.24
CA HIS A 6 -5.42 25.83 -70.14
C HIS A 6 -6.26 25.50 -68.90
N LEU A 7 -7.46 24.93 -69.10
CA LEU A 7 -8.38 24.64 -68.00
C LEU A 7 -7.84 23.56 -67.06
N LEU A 8 -7.24 22.50 -67.61
CA LEU A 8 -6.64 21.42 -66.81
C LEU A 8 -5.45 21.92 -65.98
N LEU A 9 -4.57 22.71 -66.60
CA LEU A 9 -3.40 23.27 -65.90
C LEU A 9 -3.80 24.25 -64.79
N GLU A 10 -4.83 25.07 -65.00
CA GLU A 10 -5.35 25.97 -63.96
C GLU A 10 -5.96 25.20 -62.79
N LEU A 11 -6.65 24.09 -63.05
CA LEU A 11 -7.22 23.24 -62.00
C LEU A 11 -6.13 22.53 -61.20
N GLU A 12 -5.11 21.97 -61.86
CA GLU A 12 -3.95 21.35 -61.19
C GLU A 12 -3.17 22.36 -60.35
N HIS A 13 -2.94 23.57 -60.89
CA HIS A 13 -2.27 24.63 -60.16
C HIS A 13 -3.07 25.09 -58.93
N LYS A 14 -4.39 25.23 -59.05
CA LYS A 14 -5.27 25.55 -57.90
C LYS A 14 -5.26 24.45 -56.84
N ALA A 15 -5.30 23.19 -57.25
CA ALA A 15 -5.22 22.05 -56.34
C ALA A 15 -3.86 21.99 -55.62
N TYR A 16 -2.76 22.24 -56.35
CA TYR A 16 -1.42 22.32 -55.80
C TYR A 16 -1.29 23.43 -54.75
N TRP A 17 -1.82 24.63 -55.02
CA TRP A 17 -1.79 25.73 -54.05
C TRP A 17 -2.67 25.48 -52.83
N ALA A 18 -3.86 24.89 -53.01
CA ALA A 18 -4.71 24.49 -51.89
C ALA A 18 -4.00 23.46 -51.00
N LEU A 19 -3.38 22.44 -51.60
CA LEU A 19 -2.60 21.44 -50.86
C LEU A 19 -1.41 22.07 -50.12
N LYS A 20 -0.71 23.01 -50.76
CA LYS A 20 0.42 23.72 -50.14
C LYS A 20 -0.03 24.58 -48.96
N HIS A 21 -1.17 25.25 -49.06
CA HIS A 21 -1.76 26.04 -47.98
C HIS A 21 -2.17 25.15 -46.81
N VAL A 22 -2.92 24.06 -47.06
CA VAL A 22 -3.35 23.11 -46.03
C VAL A 22 -2.15 22.47 -45.31
N ASN A 23 -1.07 22.13 -46.04
CA ASN A 23 0.14 21.57 -45.44
C ASN A 23 0.91 22.58 -44.58
N PHE A 24 0.89 23.86 -44.94
CA PHE A 24 1.48 24.93 -44.14
C PHE A 24 0.69 25.12 -42.84
N ASP A 25 -0.63 25.23 -42.94
CA ASP A 25 -1.53 25.37 -41.80
C ASP A 25 -1.42 24.19 -40.84
N LEU A 26 -1.25 22.95 -41.36
CA LEU A 26 -1.10 21.76 -40.54
C LEU A 26 0.17 21.78 -39.68
N LYS A 27 1.31 22.22 -40.23
CA LYS A 27 2.56 22.35 -39.46
C LYS A 27 2.43 23.41 -38.37
N THR A 28 1.93 24.60 -38.71
CA THR A 28 1.73 25.69 -37.76
C THR A 28 0.72 25.29 -36.67
N THR A 29 -0.36 24.60 -37.03
CA THR A 29 -1.35 24.08 -36.07
C THR A 29 -0.74 23.00 -35.17
N GLY A 30 0.11 22.13 -35.72
CA GLY A 30 0.84 21.11 -34.98
C GLY A 30 1.79 21.72 -33.94
N ASP A 31 2.57 22.72 -34.34
CA ASP A 31 3.49 23.43 -33.45
C ASP A 31 2.74 24.20 -32.36
N HIS A 32 1.63 24.86 -32.71
CA HIS A 32 0.79 25.55 -31.73
C HIS A 32 0.20 24.59 -30.70
N ARG A 33 -0.29 23.43 -31.13
CA ARG A 33 -0.79 22.39 -30.22
C ARG A 33 0.30 21.82 -29.32
N LYS A 34 1.51 21.64 -29.85
CA LYS A 34 2.66 21.17 -29.07
C LYS A 34 3.03 22.18 -27.98
N LEU A 35 3.01 23.47 -28.31
CA LEU A 35 3.26 24.55 -27.36
C LEU A 35 2.20 24.57 -26.23
N GLN A 36 0.92 24.49 -26.57
CA GLN A 36 -0.16 24.41 -25.59
C GLN A 36 -0.04 23.19 -24.65
N LEU A 37 0.36 22.04 -25.19
CA LEU A 37 0.59 20.85 -24.36
C LEU A 37 1.78 21.03 -23.40
N ASN A 38 2.84 21.72 -23.85
CA ASN A 38 3.99 22.00 -23.00
C ASN A 38 3.61 22.95 -21.86
N GLU A 39 2.87 24.03 -22.13
CA GLU A 39 2.34 24.94 -21.11
C GLU A 39 1.46 24.21 -20.10
N LEU A 40 0.59 23.31 -20.56
CA LEU A 40 -0.25 22.50 -19.66
C LEU A 40 0.56 21.56 -18.77
N ASN A 41 1.66 21.01 -19.25
CA ASN A 41 2.56 20.19 -18.44
C ASN A 41 3.29 21.04 -17.40
N GLU A 42 3.84 22.18 -17.80
CA GLU A 42 4.51 23.12 -16.87
C GLU A 42 3.57 23.61 -15.75
N LEU A 43 2.28 23.77 -16.05
CA LEU A 43 1.28 24.12 -15.03
C LEU A 43 0.96 22.95 -14.07
N ARG A 44 1.14 21.69 -14.51
CA ARG A 44 0.86 20.49 -13.71
C ARG A 44 2.04 20.05 -12.86
N ASP A 45 3.26 20.27 -13.34
CA ASP A 45 4.48 19.83 -12.66
C ASP A 45 4.52 20.30 -11.19
N PRO A 46 4.21 21.56 -10.84
CA PRO A 46 4.16 22.00 -9.45
C PRO A 46 3.16 21.23 -8.59
N ALA A 47 2.01 20.84 -9.16
CA ALA A 47 0.98 20.10 -8.45
C ALA A 47 1.43 18.65 -8.18
N TYR A 48 2.08 18.01 -9.15
CA TYR A 48 2.64 16.68 -8.99
C TYR A 48 3.77 16.67 -7.95
N GLU A 49 4.72 17.60 -8.04
CA GLU A 49 5.79 17.76 -7.06
C GLU A 49 5.23 17.98 -5.64
N ASN A 50 4.26 18.88 -5.49
CA ASN A 50 3.60 19.10 -4.19
C ASN A 50 2.89 17.86 -3.67
N SER A 51 2.23 17.08 -4.53
CA SER A 51 1.61 15.81 -4.16
C SER A 51 2.65 14.77 -3.72
N LEU A 52 3.78 14.67 -4.41
CA LEU A 52 4.88 13.77 -4.04
C LEU A 52 5.46 14.16 -2.68
N ILE A 53 5.77 15.44 -2.47
CA ILE A 53 6.28 15.98 -1.21
C ILE A 53 5.29 15.71 -0.06
N TYR A 54 4.00 15.94 -0.29
CA TYR A 54 2.99 15.68 0.74
C TYR A 54 2.96 14.21 1.13
N LYS A 55 2.91 13.29 0.14
CA LYS A 55 2.93 11.85 0.37
C LYS A 55 4.17 11.42 1.13
N GLU A 56 5.34 11.88 0.71
CA GLU A 56 6.61 11.58 1.37
C GLU A 56 6.60 12.04 2.83
N ARG A 57 6.19 13.29 3.10
CA ARG A 57 6.08 13.81 4.47
C ARG A 57 5.10 13.01 5.32
N THR A 58 3.93 12.68 4.78
CA THR A 58 2.95 11.87 5.51
C THR A 58 3.44 10.46 5.78
N ASN A 59 4.13 9.82 4.82
CA ASN A 59 4.71 8.50 5.00
C ASN A 59 5.81 8.53 6.07
N LYS A 60 6.74 9.50 5.99
CA LYS A 60 7.78 9.68 7.00
C LYS A 60 7.19 9.88 8.40
N LEU A 61 6.20 10.76 8.54
CA LEU A 61 5.51 10.97 9.82
C LEU A 61 4.73 9.75 10.31
N HIS A 62 4.23 8.91 9.40
CA HIS A 62 3.58 7.66 9.74
C HIS A 62 4.60 6.64 10.25
N ASP A 63 5.67 6.42 9.49
CA ASP A 63 6.73 5.47 9.78
C ASP A 63 7.47 5.82 11.07
N ASP A 64 7.75 7.10 11.31
CA ASP A 64 8.32 7.61 12.58
C ASP A 64 7.44 7.27 13.80
N LYS A 65 6.12 7.11 13.61
CA LYS A 65 5.16 6.74 14.67
C LYS A 65 4.98 5.24 14.81
N ILE A 66 5.50 4.43 13.90
CA ILE A 66 5.45 2.97 14.01
C ILE A 66 6.38 2.55 15.16
N LYS A 67 5.77 2.16 16.28
CA LYS A 67 6.53 1.60 17.40
C LYS A 67 7.03 0.20 17.04
N ASN A 68 8.33 -0.01 17.13
CA ASN A 68 8.93 -1.34 17.06
C ASN A 68 8.37 -2.22 18.19
N ARG A 69 7.61 -3.25 17.82
CA ARG A 69 7.09 -4.24 18.77
C ARG A 69 7.98 -5.46 18.70
N ILE A 70 8.96 -5.52 19.61
CA ILE A 70 9.79 -6.70 19.81
C ILE A 70 9.03 -7.60 20.78
N PHE A 71 8.76 -8.83 20.36
CA PHE A 71 8.13 -9.84 21.18
C PHE A 71 9.16 -10.88 21.59
N ASN A 72 9.00 -11.45 22.78
CA ASN A 72 9.79 -12.57 23.26
C ASN A 72 8.88 -13.78 23.54
N VAL A 73 9.48 -14.97 23.55
CA VAL A 73 8.79 -16.19 24.01
C VAL A 73 8.45 -16.02 25.49
N GLY A 74 7.20 -16.34 25.86
CA GLY A 74 6.65 -16.14 27.20
C GLY A 74 5.87 -14.83 27.36
N ASP A 75 5.97 -13.88 26.43
CA ASP A 75 5.21 -12.63 26.51
C ASP A 75 3.69 -12.91 26.41
N GLN A 76 2.92 -12.23 27.27
CA GLN A 76 1.47 -12.17 27.13
C GLN A 76 1.08 -11.08 26.13
N VAL A 77 0.26 -11.45 25.15
CA VAL A 77 -0.15 -10.57 24.04
C VAL A 77 -1.65 -10.66 23.78
N LEU A 78 -2.21 -9.55 23.34
CA LEU A 78 -3.55 -9.45 22.77
C LEU A 78 -3.51 -9.63 21.26
N LEU A 79 -4.51 -10.30 20.71
CA LEU A 79 -4.66 -10.49 19.27
C LEU A 79 -5.74 -9.58 18.69
N PHE A 80 -5.42 -8.85 17.62
CA PHE A 80 -6.40 -8.04 16.90
C PHE A 80 -7.30 -8.89 15.98
N ASN A 81 -8.61 -8.82 16.17
CA ASN A 81 -9.62 -9.41 15.29
C ASN A 81 -9.92 -8.46 14.11
N SER A 82 -9.52 -8.85 12.90
CA SER A 82 -9.79 -8.09 11.67
C SER A 82 -11.23 -8.20 11.16
N ILE A 83 -11.98 -9.23 11.61
CA ILE A 83 -13.34 -9.49 11.12
C ILE A 83 -14.28 -8.41 11.68
N LEU A 84 -14.80 -7.57 10.78
CA LEU A 84 -15.83 -6.58 11.06
C LEU A 84 -17.15 -7.29 11.31
N LYS A 85 -17.53 -7.47 12.57
CA LYS A 85 -18.92 -7.79 12.93
C LYS A 85 -19.64 -6.47 13.13
N ILE A 86 -20.56 -6.15 12.23
CA ILE A 86 -21.49 -5.03 12.38
C ILE A 86 -22.42 -5.42 13.54
N PHE A 87 -22.29 -4.76 14.69
CA PHE A 87 -23.15 -4.98 15.84
C PHE A 87 -24.09 -3.79 16.01
N SER A 88 -25.39 -4.03 16.14
CA SER A 88 -26.36 -3.05 16.62
C SER A 88 -26.23 -2.92 18.14
N GLY A 89 -25.28 -2.11 18.60
CA GLY A 89 -25.00 -1.92 20.03
C GLY A 89 -23.64 -1.26 20.30
N LYS A 90 -23.19 -1.26 21.57
CA LYS A 90 -21.90 -0.68 21.96
C LYS A 90 -20.74 -1.41 21.29
N LEU A 91 -19.82 -0.65 20.70
CA LEU A 91 -18.60 -1.16 20.07
C LEU A 91 -17.77 -1.95 21.11
N LYS A 92 -17.63 -3.27 20.91
CA LYS A 92 -16.71 -4.09 21.71
C LYS A 92 -15.27 -3.87 21.24
N SER A 93 -14.30 -4.02 22.14
CA SER A 93 -12.88 -3.98 21.76
C SER A 93 -12.58 -5.08 20.75
N ARG A 94 -11.75 -4.78 19.74
CA ARG A 94 -11.35 -5.77 18.71
C ARG A 94 -10.20 -6.67 19.16
N TRP A 95 -9.76 -6.55 20.40
CA TRP A 95 -8.64 -7.31 20.94
C TRP A 95 -9.17 -8.53 21.68
N SER A 96 -8.82 -9.72 21.22
CA SER A 96 -9.06 -10.98 21.93
C SER A 96 -7.94 -11.24 22.91
N GLY A 97 -8.33 -11.76 24.09
CA GLY A 97 -7.60 -12.55 25.10
C GLY A 97 -6.11 -12.28 25.36
N PRO A 98 -5.61 -12.47 26.59
CA PRO A 98 -4.19 -12.67 26.78
C PRO A 98 -3.80 -14.06 26.25
N PHE A 99 -2.90 -14.10 25.27
CA PHE A 99 -2.27 -15.30 24.76
C PHE A 99 -0.79 -15.30 25.13
N ILE A 100 -0.18 -16.47 25.28
CA ILE A 100 1.26 -16.59 25.52
C ILE A 100 1.96 -16.90 24.21
N ILE A 101 3.06 -16.20 23.92
CA ILE A 101 3.91 -16.53 22.77
C ILE A 101 4.76 -17.75 23.09
N SER A 102 4.64 -18.83 22.32
CA SER A 102 5.46 -20.04 22.50
C SER A 102 6.69 -20.06 21.60
N GLU A 103 6.58 -19.54 20.39
CA GLU A 103 7.64 -19.53 19.38
C GLU A 103 7.52 -18.27 18.54
N ILE A 104 8.67 -17.70 18.14
CA ILE A 104 8.75 -16.56 17.23
C ILE A 104 9.58 -16.98 16.02
N TYR A 105 9.01 -16.76 14.84
CA TYR A 105 9.66 -17.04 13.57
C TYR A 105 10.35 -15.77 13.04
N PRO A 106 11.48 -15.91 12.33
CA PRO A 106 12.25 -14.78 11.81
C PRO A 106 11.43 -13.87 10.87
N TYR A 107 10.39 -14.41 10.23
CA TYR A 107 9.50 -13.68 9.32
C TYR A 107 8.39 -12.87 10.02
N GLY A 108 8.50 -12.59 11.33
CA GLY A 108 7.51 -11.79 12.07
C GLY A 108 6.19 -12.51 12.30
N THR A 109 6.21 -13.83 12.38
CA THR A 109 5.05 -14.65 12.80
C THR A 109 5.33 -15.20 14.19
N ALA A 110 4.32 -15.22 15.05
CA ALA A 110 4.40 -15.84 16.37
C ALA A 110 3.37 -16.97 16.46
N LYS A 111 3.75 -18.03 17.17
CA LYS A 111 2.84 -19.07 17.60
C LYS A 111 2.31 -18.70 18.97
N LEU A 112 0.99 -18.60 19.07
CA LEU A 112 0.28 -18.29 20.30
C LEU A 112 -0.27 -19.55 20.93
N ILE A 113 -0.31 -19.59 22.26
CA ILE A 113 -0.98 -20.61 23.06
C ILE A 113 -2.08 -19.94 23.88
N HIS A 114 -3.29 -20.50 23.80
CA HIS A 114 -4.38 -20.20 24.72
C HIS A 114 -4.30 -21.10 25.96
N PRO A 115 -4.75 -20.67 27.15
CA PRO A 115 -4.83 -21.53 28.34
C PRO A 115 -5.55 -22.87 28.10
N ASP A 116 -6.50 -22.91 27.16
CA ASP A 116 -7.22 -24.13 26.76
C ASP A 116 -6.38 -25.11 25.90
N GLY A 117 -5.07 -24.87 25.74
CA GLY A 117 -4.13 -25.74 25.02
C GLY A 117 -4.12 -25.57 23.50
N CYS A 118 -5.02 -24.77 22.94
CA CYS A 118 -5.05 -24.47 21.51
C CYS A 118 -3.86 -23.59 21.11
N ASN A 119 -3.15 -23.98 20.05
CA ASN A 119 -2.08 -23.18 19.46
C ASN A 119 -2.39 -22.80 18.00
N PHE A 120 -2.01 -21.59 17.61
CA PHE A 120 -2.17 -21.11 16.24
C PHE A 120 -1.13 -20.05 15.90
N LYS A 121 -0.84 -19.90 14.60
CA LYS A 121 0.17 -18.97 14.09
C LYS A 121 -0.48 -17.67 13.63
N VAL A 122 0.09 -16.54 14.04
CA VAL A 122 -0.38 -15.21 13.66
C VAL A 122 0.77 -14.28 13.33
N ASN A 123 0.51 -13.32 12.45
CA ASN A 123 1.44 -12.24 12.17
C ASN A 123 1.57 -11.33 13.40
N CYS A 124 2.81 -11.06 13.83
CA CYS A 124 3.15 -10.21 14.97
C CYS A 124 2.62 -8.77 14.84
N HIS A 125 2.38 -8.27 13.62
CA HIS A 125 1.77 -6.95 13.39
C HIS A 125 0.37 -6.83 14.01
N ARG A 126 -0.33 -7.97 14.18
CA ARG A 126 -1.66 -8.04 14.81
C ARG A 126 -1.60 -8.22 16.32
N LEU A 127 -0.40 -8.24 16.91
CA LEU A 127 -0.19 -8.45 18.33
C LEU A 127 0.10 -7.15 19.06
N LYS A 128 -0.27 -7.11 20.34
CA LYS A 128 0.04 -6.02 21.25
C LYS A 128 0.36 -6.61 22.62
N HIS A 129 1.42 -6.14 23.28
CA HIS A 129 1.74 -6.54 24.66
C HIS A 129 0.54 -6.31 25.58
N TYR A 130 0.23 -7.33 26.37
CA TYR A 130 -0.72 -7.25 27.45
C TYR A 130 0.05 -6.89 28.73
N HIS A 131 -0.31 -5.78 29.36
CA HIS A 131 0.32 -5.29 30.60
C HIS A 131 -0.59 -5.48 31.83
N GLY A 132 -1.65 -6.28 31.72
CA GLY A 132 -2.53 -6.61 32.85
C GLY A 132 -1.89 -7.70 33.72
N ARG A 133 -1.88 -7.47 35.03
CA ARG A 133 -1.12 -8.14 36.12
C ARG A 133 -1.12 -9.69 36.15
N ASP A 134 0.03 -10.17 36.63
CA ASP A 134 0.56 -11.50 37.03
C ASP A 134 0.36 -12.70 36.08
N PRO A 135 1.46 -13.33 35.60
CA PRO A 135 1.36 -14.58 34.86
C PRO A 135 0.75 -15.65 35.79
N PRO A 136 -0.17 -16.50 35.30
CA PRO A 136 -0.49 -17.72 36.02
C PRO A 136 0.81 -18.47 36.25
N SER A 137 1.07 -18.90 37.48
CA SER A 137 2.20 -19.76 37.80
C SER A 137 2.21 -20.91 36.81
N LEU A 138 3.22 -20.97 35.95
CA LEU A 138 3.50 -22.16 35.16
C LEU A 138 3.92 -23.23 36.17
N GLU A 139 2.93 -23.99 36.65
CA GLU A 139 3.20 -25.26 37.31
C GLU A 139 3.86 -26.15 36.26
N ILE A 140 5.18 -26.24 36.34
CA ILE A 140 5.98 -27.21 35.61
C ILE A 140 5.46 -28.59 36.07
N PRO A 141 4.95 -29.45 35.18
CA PRO A 141 4.59 -30.80 35.59
C PRO A 141 5.88 -31.50 36.03
N ASP A 142 5.85 -31.90 37.29
CA ASP A 142 6.92 -32.50 38.07
C ASP A 142 7.69 -33.55 37.24
N VAL A 143 9.01 -33.36 37.12
CA VAL A 143 9.89 -34.35 36.50
C VAL A 143 9.96 -35.52 37.49
N THR A 144 9.17 -36.56 37.21
CA THR A 144 9.21 -37.83 37.93
C THR A 144 10.65 -38.31 38.03
N THR A 145 11.18 -38.28 39.25
CA THR A 145 12.48 -38.84 39.60
C THR A 145 12.37 -40.37 39.49
N PHE A 146 13.14 -40.98 38.60
CA PHE A 146 13.25 -42.43 38.50
C PHE A 146 13.83 -42.99 39.81
N PRO A 147 13.31 -44.10 40.36
CA PRO A 147 13.89 -44.71 41.54
C PRO A 147 15.21 -45.40 41.18
N LYS A 148 16.21 -45.20 42.02
CA LYS A 148 17.48 -45.92 41.98
C LYS A 148 17.23 -47.32 42.55
N GLU A 149 17.33 -48.37 41.72
CA GLU A 149 17.43 -49.73 42.21
C GLU A 149 18.84 -49.99 42.75
N ASN A 150 18.91 -50.67 43.90
CA ASN A 150 20.11 -51.15 44.57
C ASN A 150 20.67 -52.41 43.91
#